data_AF-H3GPY0-F1
#
_entry.id   AF-H3GPY0-F1
#
_cell.length_a   1.000
_cell.length_b   1.000
_cell.length_c   1.000
_cell.angle_alpha   90.00
_cell.angle_beta   90.00
_cell.angle_gamma   90.00
#
_symmetry.space_group_name_H-M   'P 1'
#
loop_
_entity.id
_entity.type
_entity.pdbx_description
1 polymer ?
#
loop_
_entity_poly.entity_id
_entity_poly.type
_entity_poly.pdbx_seq_one_letter_code
_entity_poly.pdbx_strand_id
1 'polypeptide(L)'
;MASIDSSAGLDFRPSQRQELETQSDSCVNDNSKMGTFLPLDDLDPTLSDVLAFINDFDNSDSSQDSLTSSPSEDDPVASSSEATAKRKKSRAAASRRFQHKKKAELLALRAQASSLKKRLKELSDNGNGSKSSIVGRLDGTQTQKLVAMWLGKAQLEKHLRLTAETENQQLKRALARQKYTAKVVGHLLHNVTSVVRVGVENE
;
A
#
# COMPACT_ATOMS: atom_id res chain seq x y z
N MET A 1 35.31 -36.97 -45.49
CA MET A 1 35.64 -37.32 -44.09
C MET A 1 36.98 -36.69 -43.75
N ALA A 2 37.15 -36.22 -42.50
CA ALA A 2 38.23 -35.40 -41.92
C ALA A 2 38.11 -33.90 -42.25
N SER A 3 37.51 -33.07 -41.38
CA SER A 3 38.01 -32.51 -40.10
C SER A 3 39.02 -31.38 -40.29
N ILE A 4 38.54 -30.15 -40.07
CA ILE A 4 39.37 -28.96 -39.89
C ILE A 4 38.88 -28.30 -38.60
N ASP A 5 39.67 -28.41 -37.55
CA ASP A 5 39.52 -27.68 -36.29
C ASP A 5 39.91 -26.22 -36.53
N SER A 6 38.99 -25.29 -36.30
CA SER A 6 39.28 -23.86 -36.21
C SER A 6 38.96 -23.39 -34.81
N SER A 7 40.00 -23.45 -33.97
CA SER A 7 40.08 -22.80 -32.68
C SER A 7 40.31 -21.31 -32.90
N ALA A 8 39.32 -20.47 -32.57
CA ALA A 8 39.46 -19.02 -32.56
C ALA A 8 39.23 -18.54 -31.12
N GLY A 9 40.35 -18.27 -30.44
CA GLY A 9 40.38 -17.59 -29.14
C GLY A 9 39.90 -16.16 -29.28
N LEU A 10 38.84 -15.82 -28.55
CA LEU A 10 38.37 -14.45 -28.40
C LEU A 10 39.09 -13.81 -27.20
N ASP A 11 40.18 -13.11 -27.49
CA ASP A 11 40.80 -12.18 -26.54
C ASP A 11 39.88 -10.98 -26.31
N PHE A 12 39.12 -11.04 -25.23
CA PHE A 12 38.26 -9.96 -24.77
C PHE A 12 39.12 -8.90 -24.05
N ARG A 13 39.46 -7.84 -24.78
CA ARG A 13 40.16 -6.66 -24.27
C ARG A 13 39.13 -5.67 -23.67
N PRO A 14 39.06 -5.45 -22.35
CA PRO A 14 38.16 -4.44 -21.80
C PRO A 14 38.72 -3.04 -22.08
N SER A 15 37.99 -2.31 -22.91
CA SER A 15 38.23 -0.90 -23.21
C SER A 15 37.99 -0.07 -21.94
N GLN A 16 39.04 0.61 -21.45
CA GLN A 16 38.93 1.65 -20.44
C GLN A 16 37.92 2.70 -20.91
N ARG A 17 36.81 2.82 -20.17
CA ARG A 17 35.84 3.89 -20.32
C ARG A 17 36.29 5.00 -19.38
N GLN A 18 36.88 6.06 -19.94
CA GLN A 18 37.13 7.30 -19.22
C GLN A 18 35.80 7.88 -18.75
N GLU A 19 35.74 8.16 -17.46
CA GLU A 19 34.67 8.90 -16.81
C GLU A 19 34.71 10.34 -17.33
N LEU A 20 33.66 10.76 -18.03
CA LEU A 20 33.39 12.17 -18.26
C LEU A 20 32.51 12.64 -17.12
N GLU A 21 33.13 13.40 -16.21
CA GLU A 21 32.47 14.23 -15.21
C GLU A 21 31.46 15.15 -15.92
N THR A 22 30.18 14.84 -15.79
CA THR A 22 29.12 15.79 -16.09
C THR A 22 28.93 16.70 -14.89
N GLN A 23 29.43 17.91 -15.05
CA GLN A 23 29.10 19.13 -14.32
C GLN A 23 27.60 19.17 -13.96
N SER A 24 27.30 19.07 -12.68
CA SER A 24 25.97 19.21 -12.12
C SER A 24 25.60 20.69 -11.98
N ASP A 25 24.96 21.24 -13.00
CA ASP A 25 24.23 22.51 -12.86
C ASP A 25 22.98 22.26 -11.98
N SER A 26 23.11 22.69 -10.73
CA SER A 26 22.07 22.73 -9.71
C SER A 26 21.04 23.82 -10.03
N CYS A 27 20.10 23.51 -10.91
CA CYS A 27 18.84 24.27 -11.01
C CYS A 27 17.92 23.81 -9.87
N VAL A 28 17.96 24.50 -8.73
CA VAL A 28 16.97 24.35 -7.66
C VAL A 28 15.64 24.88 -8.19
N ASN A 29 14.86 24.01 -8.81
CA ASN A 29 13.48 24.30 -9.16
C ASN A 29 12.64 24.22 -7.89
N ASP A 30 12.25 25.39 -7.40
CA ASP A 30 11.15 25.60 -6.46
C ASP A 30 9.86 25.02 -7.07
N ASN A 31 9.57 23.77 -6.74
CA ASN A 31 8.30 23.12 -7.06
C ASN A 31 7.67 22.50 -5.81
N SER A 32 7.77 23.20 -4.68
CA SER A 32 7.16 22.80 -3.41
C SER A 32 5.64 23.07 -3.35
N LYS A 33 4.92 22.87 -4.46
CA LYS A 33 3.47 23.16 -4.51
C LYS A 33 2.62 22.10 -5.21
N MET A 34 3.11 20.87 -5.35
CA MET A 34 2.27 19.75 -5.77
C MET A 34 2.55 18.54 -4.90
N GLY A 35 1.70 18.33 -3.87
CA GLY A 35 1.61 17.03 -3.21
C GLY A 35 1.55 17.01 -1.68
N THR A 36 0.94 18.00 -1.01
CA THR A 36 0.52 17.77 0.38
C THR A 36 -0.72 16.88 0.35
N PHE A 37 -0.51 15.59 0.60
CA PHE A 37 -1.55 14.63 0.91
C PHE A 37 -2.24 15.08 2.20
N LEU A 38 -3.45 15.62 2.06
CA LEU A 38 -4.39 16.04 3.11
C LEU A 38 -3.88 17.18 4.02
N PRO A 39 -4.74 18.15 4.38
CA PRO A 39 -4.45 19.06 5.48
C PRO A 39 -4.13 18.26 6.75
N LEU A 40 -3.04 18.59 7.46
CA LEU A 40 -2.66 17.91 8.71
C LEU A 40 -3.82 17.87 9.73
N ASP A 41 -4.70 18.86 9.70
CA ASP A 41 -5.87 18.97 10.58
C ASP A 41 -6.94 17.86 10.37
N ASP A 42 -6.97 17.20 9.20
CA ASP A 42 -7.87 16.08 8.89
C ASP A 42 -7.21 14.69 9.09
N LEU A 43 -5.90 14.67 9.35
CA LEU A 43 -5.13 13.44 9.52
C LEU A 43 -5.35 12.84 10.93
N ASP A 44 -5.43 13.70 11.95
CA ASP A 44 -5.62 13.29 13.35
C ASP A 44 -6.90 12.49 13.63
N PRO A 45 -8.11 12.89 13.17
CA PRO A 45 -9.31 12.09 13.39
C PRO A 45 -9.26 10.75 12.63
N THR A 46 -8.62 10.73 11.46
CA THR A 46 -8.47 9.50 10.65
C THR A 46 -7.47 8.53 11.27
N LEU A 47 -6.37 9.05 11.84
CA LEU A 47 -5.36 8.25 12.53
C LEU A 47 -5.91 7.66 13.83
N SER A 48 -6.69 8.45 14.59
CA SER A 48 -7.37 7.97 15.80
C SER A 48 -8.34 6.82 15.50
N ASP A 49 -9.12 6.91 14.42
CA ASP A 49 -10.02 5.84 13.97
C ASP A 49 -9.25 4.57 13.53
N VAL A 50 -8.10 4.73 12.86
CA VAL A 50 -7.24 3.59 12.47
C VAL A 50 -6.61 2.93 13.70
N LEU A 51 -6.16 3.71 14.68
CA LEU A 51 -5.58 3.18 15.93
C LEU A 51 -6.65 2.48 16.80
N ALA A 52 -7.86 3.04 16.87
CA ALA A 52 -8.98 2.38 17.55
C ALA A 52 -9.33 1.03 16.89
N PHE A 53 -9.33 0.98 15.56
CA PHE A 53 -9.57 -0.26 14.82
C PHE A 53 -8.47 -1.31 15.06
N ILE A 54 -7.20 -0.92 15.15
CA ILE A 54 -6.09 -1.83 15.45
C ILE A 54 -6.19 -2.37 16.88
N ASN A 55 -6.56 -1.52 17.85
CA ASN A 55 -6.69 -1.93 19.25
C ASN A 55 -7.87 -2.90 19.49
N ASP A 56 -8.95 -2.79 18.69
CA ASP A 56 -10.07 -3.74 18.71
C ASP A 56 -9.70 -5.12 18.14
N PHE A 57 -8.71 -5.21 17.25
CA PHE A 57 -8.23 -6.48 16.70
C PHE A 57 -7.33 -7.25 17.68
N ASP A 58 -6.56 -6.56 18.53
CA ASP A 58 -5.64 -7.21 19.48
C ASP A 58 -6.36 -7.85 20.67
N ASN A 59 -7.58 -7.38 20.99
CA ASN A 59 -8.39 -7.91 22.10
C ASN A 59 -9.37 -9.03 21.71
N SER A 60 -9.47 -9.38 20.42
CA SER A 60 -10.45 -10.35 19.93
C SER A 60 -9.95 -11.81 19.93
N ASP A 61 -8.66 -12.05 20.21
CA ASP A 61 -8.05 -13.41 20.20
C ASP A 61 -7.78 -13.99 21.61
N SER A 62 -8.22 -13.30 22.68
CA SER A 62 -7.90 -13.66 24.07
C SER A 62 -9.07 -14.26 24.86
N SER A 63 -10.04 -14.90 24.22
CA SER A 63 -11.22 -15.45 24.93
C SER A 63 -11.78 -16.71 24.30
N GLN A 64 -10.95 -17.75 24.16
CA GLN A 64 -11.45 -19.12 24.01
C GLN A 64 -10.34 -20.12 24.38
N ASP A 65 -10.17 -20.34 25.68
CA ASP A 65 -9.99 -21.66 26.32
C ASP A 65 -9.26 -21.52 27.65
N SER A 66 -10.00 -21.71 28.75
CA SER A 66 -9.61 -22.60 29.85
C SER A 66 -10.66 -22.53 30.96
N LEU A 67 -11.57 -23.48 30.93
CA LEU A 67 -12.37 -23.90 32.07
C LEU A 67 -11.51 -24.77 32.98
N THR A 68 -11.12 -24.30 34.18
CA THR A 68 -10.88 -25.16 35.35
C THR A 68 -10.65 -24.36 36.65
N SER A 69 -11.65 -24.44 37.54
CA SER A 69 -11.58 -24.61 39.01
C SER A 69 -10.87 -23.58 39.91
N SER A 70 -11.64 -22.75 40.64
CA SER A 70 -11.81 -22.74 42.12
C SER A 70 -12.23 -21.36 42.65
N PRO A 71 -13.09 -21.27 43.69
CA PRO A 71 -13.68 -20.02 44.16
C PRO A 71 -12.78 -19.33 45.19
N SER A 72 -12.53 -18.04 45.01
CA SER A 72 -12.06 -17.16 46.08
C SER A 72 -12.88 -15.87 46.01
N GLU A 73 -13.44 -15.54 47.16
CA GLU A 73 -14.39 -14.45 47.38
C GLU A 73 -13.70 -13.09 47.28
N ASP A 74 -14.55 -12.08 47.11
CA ASP A 74 -14.31 -10.63 47.14
C ASP A 74 -13.84 -9.96 45.83
N ASP A 75 -14.83 -9.65 44.98
CA ASP A 75 -14.77 -8.52 44.04
C ASP A 75 -16.14 -7.80 43.98
N PRO A 76 -16.21 -6.46 44.14
CA PRO A 76 -17.45 -5.72 44.02
C PRO A 76 -17.91 -5.65 42.56
N VAL A 77 -19.03 -6.32 42.30
CA VAL A 77 -19.80 -6.29 41.06
C VAL A 77 -20.41 -4.89 40.86
N ALA A 78 -19.69 -3.99 40.19
CA ALA A 78 -20.29 -2.80 39.59
C ALA A 78 -19.54 -2.35 38.33
N SER A 79 -20.28 -2.32 37.19
CA SER A 79 -20.05 -1.51 35.97
C SER A 79 -19.87 -2.21 34.60
N SER A 80 -20.14 -3.51 34.44
CA SER A 80 -20.03 -4.17 33.12
C SER A 80 -21.18 -3.85 32.13
N SER A 81 -22.41 -3.61 32.61
CA SER A 81 -23.59 -3.44 31.74
C SER A 81 -23.68 -2.06 31.07
N GLU A 82 -23.18 -0.99 31.71
CA GLU A 82 -23.28 0.37 31.18
C GLU A 82 -22.22 0.66 30.09
N ALA A 83 -21.03 0.04 30.21
CA ALA A 83 -19.96 0.14 29.23
C ALA A 83 -20.36 -0.47 27.87
N THR A 84 -21.09 -1.59 27.87
CA THR A 84 -21.54 -2.25 26.63
C THR A 84 -22.66 -1.47 25.92
N ALA A 85 -23.52 -0.77 26.67
CA ALA A 85 -24.57 0.09 26.08
C ALA A 85 -23.96 1.34 25.41
N LYS A 86 -22.96 1.98 26.03
CA LYS A 86 -22.21 3.11 25.44
C LYS A 86 -21.42 2.68 24.18
N ARG A 87 -20.82 1.48 24.18
CA ARG A 87 -20.12 0.89 23.01
C ARG A 87 -21.04 0.64 21.81
N LYS A 88 -22.27 0.14 22.02
CA LYS A 88 -23.26 -0.07 20.92
C LYS A 88 -23.72 1.24 20.26
N LYS A 89 -23.89 2.31 21.06
CA LYS A 89 -24.25 3.64 20.54
C LYS A 89 -23.13 4.28 19.70
N SER A 90 -21.87 4.07 20.09
CA SER A 90 -20.69 4.52 19.32
C SER A 90 -20.59 3.83 17.96
N ARG A 91 -20.76 2.50 17.90
CA ARG A 91 -20.74 1.73 16.64
C ARG A 91 -21.83 2.18 15.66
N ALA A 92 -23.03 2.47 16.16
CA ALA A 92 -24.12 3.00 15.33
C ALA A 92 -23.82 4.40 14.78
N ALA A 93 -23.16 5.26 15.57
CA ALA A 93 -22.75 6.59 15.14
C ALA A 93 -21.63 6.54 14.07
N ALA A 94 -20.62 5.69 14.26
CA ALA A 94 -19.55 5.47 13.29
C ALA A 94 -20.09 4.94 11.95
N SER A 95 -21.02 3.97 11.98
CA SER A 95 -21.68 3.45 10.77
C SER A 95 -22.45 4.55 10.03
N ARG A 96 -23.15 5.44 10.73
CA ARG A 96 -23.85 6.57 10.10
C ARG A 96 -22.86 7.53 9.45
N ARG A 97 -21.77 7.90 10.13
CA ARG A 97 -20.72 8.77 9.58
C ARG A 97 -20.10 8.20 8.31
N PHE A 98 -19.79 6.90 8.30
CA PHE A 98 -19.26 6.21 7.12
C PHE A 98 -20.24 6.26 5.94
N GLN A 99 -21.53 5.97 6.18
CA GLN A 99 -22.56 6.04 5.14
C GLN A 99 -22.76 7.46 4.60
N HIS A 100 -22.73 8.47 5.47
CA HIS A 100 -22.80 9.88 5.08
C HIS A 100 -21.60 10.29 4.22
N LYS A 101 -20.37 9.92 4.62
CA LYS A 101 -19.15 10.16 3.84
C LYS A 101 -19.23 9.52 2.45
N LYS A 102 -19.61 8.24 2.39
CA LYS A 102 -19.79 7.51 1.13
C LYS A 102 -20.85 8.16 0.23
N LYS A 103 -21.96 8.60 0.80
CA LYS A 103 -23.02 9.30 0.05
C LYS A 103 -22.53 10.66 -0.49
N ALA A 104 -21.80 11.42 0.32
CA ALA A 104 -21.25 12.71 -0.07
C ALA A 104 -20.23 12.56 -1.21
N GLU A 105 -19.31 11.60 -1.09
CA GLU A 105 -18.32 11.29 -2.13
C GLU A 105 -19.00 10.87 -3.44
N LEU A 106 -20.01 10.00 -3.35
CA LEU A 106 -20.75 9.55 -4.52
C LEU A 106 -21.50 10.70 -5.22
N LEU A 107 -22.06 11.64 -4.45
CA LEU A 107 -22.67 12.86 -5.01
C LEU A 107 -21.63 13.76 -5.67
N ALA A 108 -20.46 13.94 -5.05
CA ALA A 108 -19.35 14.71 -5.63
C ALA A 108 -18.87 14.10 -6.96
N LEU A 109 -18.72 12.77 -7.02
CA LEU A 109 -18.37 12.05 -8.25
C LEU A 109 -19.45 12.20 -9.33
N ARG A 110 -20.74 12.16 -8.96
CA ARG A 110 -21.83 12.42 -9.91
C ARG A 110 -21.79 13.85 -10.45
N ALA A 111 -21.50 14.84 -9.59
CA ALA A 111 -21.37 16.22 -10.00
C ALA A 111 -20.19 16.40 -10.97
N GLN A 112 -19.03 15.80 -10.67
CA GLN A 112 -17.86 15.78 -11.56
C GLN A 112 -18.18 15.11 -12.90
N ALA A 113 -18.79 13.92 -12.89
CA ALA A 113 -19.19 13.22 -14.11
C ALA A 113 -20.16 14.05 -14.96
N SER A 114 -21.07 14.79 -14.32
CA SER A 114 -22.02 15.67 -14.99
C SER A 114 -21.34 16.90 -15.59
N SER A 115 -20.40 17.51 -14.86
CA SER A 115 -19.55 18.61 -15.34
C SER A 115 -18.70 18.18 -16.54
N LEU A 116 -18.06 17.00 -16.45
CA LEU A 116 -17.26 16.43 -17.54
C LEU A 116 -18.13 16.11 -18.76
N LYS A 117 -19.33 15.55 -18.57
CA LYS A 117 -20.29 15.33 -19.65
C LYS A 117 -20.73 16.63 -20.30
N LYS A 118 -20.98 17.68 -19.51
CA LYS A 118 -21.32 19.02 -20.02
C LYS A 118 -20.17 19.58 -20.84
N ARG A 119 -18.94 19.50 -20.34
CA ARG A 119 -17.73 19.95 -21.06
C ARG A 119 -17.50 19.17 -22.35
N LEU A 120 -17.69 17.84 -22.33
CA LEU A 120 -17.63 17.02 -23.53
C LEU A 120 -18.71 17.41 -24.55
N LYS A 121 -19.92 17.68 -24.08
CA LYS A 121 -21.01 18.15 -24.93
C LYS A 121 -20.69 19.54 -25.51
N GLU A 122 -20.21 20.48 -24.71
CA GLU A 122 -19.77 21.80 -25.18
C GLU A 122 -18.64 21.69 -26.21
N LEU A 123 -17.66 20.81 -25.98
CA LEU A 123 -16.57 20.55 -26.93
C LEU A 123 -17.07 19.85 -28.20
N SER A 124 -18.05 18.96 -28.09
CA SER A 124 -18.68 18.27 -29.23
C SER A 124 -19.53 19.24 -30.06
N ASP A 125 -20.38 20.03 -29.42
CA ASP A 125 -21.28 20.99 -30.06
C ASP A 125 -20.47 22.13 -30.70
N ASN A 126 -19.40 22.60 -30.04
CA ASN A 126 -18.45 23.57 -30.62
C ASN A 126 -17.52 22.94 -31.68
N GLY A 127 -17.31 21.63 -31.63
CA GLY A 127 -16.51 20.88 -32.60
C GLY A 127 -17.22 20.66 -33.95
N ASN A 128 -18.54 20.77 -34.00
CA ASN A 128 -19.32 20.59 -35.24
C ASN A 128 -19.34 21.83 -36.15
N GLY A 129 -19.05 23.03 -35.64
CA GLY A 129 -18.98 24.28 -36.41
C GLY A 129 -17.59 24.62 -36.97
N SER A 130 -16.54 23.97 -36.46
CA SER A 130 -15.16 24.10 -36.94
C SER A 130 -14.61 22.72 -37.25
N LYS A 131 -14.71 22.32 -38.52
CA LYS A 131 -13.87 21.26 -39.13
C LYS A 131 -12.41 21.72 -39.23
N SER A 132 -11.85 22.21 -38.12
CA SER A 132 -10.48 22.68 -37.98
C SER A 132 -9.94 22.23 -36.64
N SER A 133 -9.34 21.04 -36.63
CA SER A 133 -7.96 20.91 -36.14
C SER A 133 -7.66 21.37 -34.70
N ILE A 134 -8.44 20.97 -33.70
CA ILE A 134 -7.95 20.98 -32.30
C ILE A 134 -7.56 19.58 -31.82
N VAL A 135 -8.19 18.54 -32.35
CA VAL A 135 -7.48 17.27 -32.60
C VAL A 135 -6.80 17.44 -33.95
N GLY A 136 -5.76 18.28 -33.99
CA GLY A 136 -4.88 18.32 -35.14
C GLY A 136 -4.47 16.88 -35.43
N ARG A 137 -4.75 16.40 -36.64
CA ARG A 137 -4.14 15.18 -37.15
C ARG A 137 -2.64 15.33 -36.90
N LEU A 138 -2.14 14.70 -35.84
CA LEU A 138 -0.71 14.65 -35.56
C LEU A 138 -0.07 14.16 -36.85
N ASP A 139 0.91 14.91 -37.34
CA ASP A 139 1.66 14.50 -38.52
C ASP A 139 2.23 13.09 -38.28
N GLY A 140 2.42 12.30 -39.34
CA GLY A 140 2.92 10.91 -39.23
C GLY A 140 4.22 10.82 -38.42
N THR A 141 5.05 11.88 -38.49
CA THR A 141 6.27 12.02 -37.70
C THR A 141 6.02 12.25 -36.21
N GLN A 142 4.99 13.02 -35.85
CA GLN A 142 4.62 13.31 -34.46
C GLN A 142 3.96 12.10 -33.79
N THR A 143 3.12 11.37 -34.52
CA THR A 143 2.53 10.12 -34.03
C THR A 143 3.61 9.08 -33.74
N GLN A 144 4.61 8.92 -34.61
CA GLN A 144 5.75 8.02 -34.37
C GLN A 144 6.55 8.41 -33.12
N LYS A 145 6.82 9.71 -32.91
CA LYS A 145 7.51 10.20 -31.70
C LYS A 145 6.71 9.88 -30.43
N LEU A 146 5.39 10.12 -30.45
CA LEU A 146 4.52 9.78 -29.32
C LEU A 146 4.52 8.28 -29.06
N VAL A 147 4.40 7.45 -30.09
CA VAL A 147 4.43 5.98 -29.95
C VAL A 147 5.76 5.52 -29.37
N ALA A 148 6.90 6.05 -29.84
CA ALA A 148 8.22 5.72 -29.31
C ALA A 148 8.36 6.12 -27.83
N MET A 149 7.89 7.31 -27.45
CA MET A 149 7.87 7.77 -26.06
C MET A 149 7.00 6.88 -25.17
N TRP A 150 5.80 6.53 -25.62
CA TRP A 150 4.90 5.64 -24.89
C TRP A 150 5.47 4.23 -24.76
N LEU A 151 6.12 3.71 -25.79
CA LEU A 151 6.81 2.43 -25.75
C LEU A 151 7.94 2.45 -24.71
N GLY A 152 8.77 3.50 -24.70
CA GLY A 152 9.82 3.67 -23.71
C GLY A 152 9.26 3.74 -22.28
N LYS A 153 8.18 4.50 -22.08
CA LYS A 153 7.49 4.57 -20.78
C LYS A 153 6.92 3.21 -20.35
N ALA A 154 6.29 2.47 -21.26
CA ALA A 154 5.74 1.15 -20.98
C ALA A 154 6.84 0.13 -20.64
N GLN A 155 7.99 0.20 -21.31
CA GLN A 155 9.15 -0.63 -21.01
C GLN A 155 9.74 -0.31 -19.63
N LEU A 156 9.89 0.97 -19.30
CA LEU A 156 10.36 1.41 -17.99
C LEU A 156 9.42 0.92 -16.88
N GLU A 157 8.11 1.13 -17.04
CA GLU A 157 7.10 0.69 -16.08
C GLU A 157 7.13 -0.82 -15.87
N LYS A 158 7.26 -1.59 -16.97
CA LYS A 158 7.40 -3.04 -16.91
C LYS A 158 8.64 -3.44 -16.10
N HIS A 159 9.78 -2.78 -16.31
CA HIS A 159 11.00 -3.07 -15.58
C HIS A 159 10.84 -2.77 -14.08
N LEU A 160 10.31 -1.60 -13.73
CA LEU A 160 10.04 -1.22 -12.35
C LEU A 160 9.10 -2.22 -11.66
N ARG A 161 8.05 -2.66 -12.35
CA ARG A 161 7.12 -3.67 -11.85
C ARG A 161 7.81 -5.00 -11.57
N LEU A 162 8.66 -5.47 -12.48
CA LEU A 162 9.40 -6.71 -12.27
C LEU A 162 10.33 -6.61 -11.06
N THR A 163 11.05 -5.50 -10.91
CA THR A 163 11.91 -5.26 -9.74
C THR A 163 11.08 -5.28 -8.46
N ALA A 164 9.98 -4.53 -8.41
CA ALA A 164 9.08 -4.50 -7.25
C ALA A 164 8.48 -5.88 -6.93
N GLU A 165 8.12 -6.67 -7.95
CA GLU A 165 7.62 -8.04 -7.76
C GLU A 165 8.70 -8.95 -7.17
N THR A 166 9.96 -8.84 -7.61
CA THR A 166 11.06 -9.63 -7.05
C THR A 166 11.33 -9.28 -5.58
N GLU A 167 11.37 -7.98 -5.24
CA GLU A 167 11.53 -7.50 -3.87
C GLU A 167 10.37 -7.95 -2.97
N ASN A 168 9.13 -7.84 -3.46
CA ASN A 168 7.95 -8.30 -2.74
C ASN A 168 8.02 -9.80 -2.42
N GLN A 169 8.49 -10.62 -3.38
CA GLN A 169 8.72 -12.04 -3.13
C GLN A 169 9.81 -12.27 -2.07
N GLN A 170 10.91 -11.51 -2.09
CA GLN A 170 11.96 -11.61 -1.08
C GLN A 170 11.43 -11.27 0.32
N LEU A 171 10.67 -10.17 0.44
CA LEU A 171 10.04 -9.76 1.69
C LEU A 171 9.05 -10.79 2.21
N LYS A 172 8.21 -11.37 1.34
CA LYS A 172 7.30 -12.46 1.72
C LYS A 172 8.05 -13.67 2.28
N ARG A 173 9.18 -14.05 1.67
CA ARG A 173 10.03 -15.14 2.19
C ARG A 173 10.63 -14.78 3.55
N ALA A 174 11.11 -13.54 3.71
CA ALA A 174 11.66 -13.07 4.98
C ALA A 174 10.61 -13.08 6.11
N LEU A 175 9.40 -12.58 5.83
CA LEU A 175 8.28 -12.57 6.77
C LEU A 175 7.88 -14.01 7.13
N ALA A 176 7.77 -14.91 6.15
CA ALA A 176 7.47 -16.32 6.42
C ALA A 176 8.50 -16.97 7.37
N ARG A 177 9.79 -16.68 7.18
CA ARG A 177 10.86 -17.13 8.10
C ARG A 177 10.70 -16.52 9.49
N GLN A 178 10.47 -15.21 9.60
CA GLN A 178 10.26 -14.54 10.89
C GLN A 178 9.05 -15.11 11.63
N LYS A 179 7.93 -15.33 10.93
CA LYS A 179 6.74 -15.96 11.48
C LYS A 179 7.04 -17.36 12.02
N TYR A 180 7.84 -18.14 11.30
CA TYR A 180 8.27 -19.47 11.76
C TYR A 180 9.14 -19.37 13.03
N THR A 181 10.15 -18.50 13.03
CA THR A 181 11.01 -18.29 14.21
C THR A 181 10.19 -17.85 15.43
N ALA A 182 9.26 -16.90 15.26
CA ALA A 182 8.40 -16.42 16.33
C ALA A 182 7.55 -17.56 16.92
N LYS A 183 7.01 -18.45 16.09
CA LYS A 183 6.29 -19.64 16.57
C LYS A 183 7.18 -20.57 17.39
N VAL A 184 8.38 -20.87 16.90
CA VAL A 184 9.33 -21.74 17.62
C VAL A 184 9.72 -21.14 18.96
N VAL A 185 10.05 -19.84 18.99
CA VAL A 185 10.37 -19.13 20.24
C VAL A 185 9.18 -19.12 21.19
N GLY A 186 7.96 -18.88 20.68
CA GLY A 186 6.73 -18.95 21.47
C GLY A 186 6.52 -20.33 22.11
N HIS A 187 6.72 -21.41 21.37
CA HIS A 187 6.63 -22.77 21.90
C HIS A 187 7.70 -23.05 22.97
N LEU A 188 8.95 -22.60 22.75
CA LEU A 188 10.02 -22.77 23.72
C LEU A 188 9.74 -22.01 25.02
N LEU A 189 9.31 -20.75 24.93
CA LEU A 189 8.95 -19.95 26.10
C LEU A 189 7.76 -20.54 26.86
N HIS A 190 6.76 -21.06 26.14
CA HIS A 190 5.63 -21.74 26.76
C HIS A 190 6.07 -23.00 27.53
N ASN A 191 6.92 -23.83 26.91
CA ASN A 191 7.45 -25.03 27.55
C ASN A 191 8.29 -24.68 28.79
N VAL A 192 9.20 -23.71 28.70
CA VAL A 192 10.00 -23.25 29.85
C VAL A 192 9.09 -22.75 30.97
N THR A 193 8.08 -21.95 30.63
CA THR A 193 7.11 -21.44 31.62
C THR A 193 6.34 -22.58 32.30
N SER A 194 5.94 -23.62 31.56
CA SER A 194 5.28 -24.79 32.16
C SER A 194 6.17 -25.57 33.12
N VAL A 195 7.46 -25.75 32.78
CA VAL A 195 8.42 -26.46 33.65
C VAL A 195 8.67 -25.67 34.94
N VAL A 196 8.84 -24.34 34.83
CA VAL A 196 9.01 -23.47 36.00
C VAL A 196 7.77 -23.51 36.89
N ARG A 197 6.55 -23.48 36.33
CA ARG A 197 5.31 -23.57 37.10
C ARG A 197 5.21 -24.89 37.88
N VAL A 198 5.52 -26.01 37.24
CA VAL A 198 5.51 -27.33 37.91
C VAL A 198 6.59 -27.38 39.02
N GLY A 199 7.74 -26.75 38.84
CA GLY A 199 8.79 -26.68 39.87
C GLY A 199 8.34 -25.94 41.14
N VAL A 200 7.59 -24.84 40.99
CA VAL A 200 7.08 -24.04 42.12
C VAL A 200 5.97 -24.75 42.89
N GLU A 201 5.19 -25.64 42.25
CA GLU A 201 4.11 -26.38 42.91
C GLU A 201 4.60 -27.61 43.71
N ASN A 202 5.88 -27.99 43.58
CA ASN A 202 6.48 -29.15 44.25
C ASN A 202 7.43 -28.80 45.41
N GLU A 203 7.52 -27.52 45.79
CA GLU A 203 8.18 -27.04 47.01
C GLU A 203 7.16 -26.74 48.12
#